data_AF-A0A833GA11-F1
#
_entry.id   AF-A0A833GA11-F1
#
_cell.length_a   1.000
_cell.length_b   1.000
_cell.length_c   1.000
_cell.angle_alpha   90.00
_cell.angle_beta   90.00
_cell.angle_gamma   90.00
#
_symmetry.space_group_name_H-M   'P 1'
#
loop_
_entity.id
_entity.type
_entity.pdbx_description
1 polymer ?
#
loop_
_entity_poly.entity_id
_entity_poly.type
_entity_poly.pdbx_seq_one_letter_code
_entity_poly.pdbx_strand_id
1 'polypeptide(L)'
;MLNLVTGRQRPRFIAGIATILLVAAGAFGIGIAYAQMPNPPQAGGWLKALPPERQIEAIDRQFRGFDMAMFEVNYRYTEMYFAGIEGNWDYALYTGEKIAWAIQNGFERRPKRRANAQEIFFKEAYPQVLSAIRKKDIARFKESVDALRGACNACHTAERVGFIHVGIPSIKQTPLINN
;
A
#
# COMPACT_ATOMS: atom_id res chain seq x y z
N MET A 1 -29.43 -18.28 90.25
CA MET A 1 -30.00 -19.64 90.18
C MET A 1 -30.37 -19.95 88.73
N LEU A 2 -30.24 -21.23 88.37
CA LEU A 2 -30.27 -21.85 87.05
C LEU A 2 -31.26 -21.25 86.03
N ASN A 3 -30.87 -21.21 84.75
CA ASN A 3 -31.51 -22.08 83.76
C ASN A 3 -30.74 -22.18 82.43
N LEU A 4 -30.54 -23.43 82.05
CA LEU A 4 -30.04 -23.94 80.78
C LEU A 4 -31.21 -24.10 79.80
N VAL A 5 -30.92 -23.87 78.53
CA VAL A 5 -31.51 -24.49 77.32
C VAL A 5 -32.97 -24.12 76.98
N THR A 6 -33.16 -23.48 75.83
CA THR A 6 -33.95 -24.04 74.72
C THR A 6 -33.52 -23.39 73.40
N GLY A 7 -33.34 -24.21 72.38
CA GLY A 7 -32.84 -23.79 71.08
C GLY A 7 -33.92 -23.22 70.18
N ARG A 8 -33.47 -22.45 69.18
CA ARG A 8 -34.21 -22.28 67.94
C ARG A 8 -33.22 -22.25 66.78
N GLN A 9 -33.19 -23.35 66.03
CA GLN A 9 -32.53 -23.44 64.74
C GLN A 9 -33.03 -22.30 63.85
N ARG A 10 -32.11 -21.49 63.29
CA ARG A 10 -32.43 -20.54 62.23
C ARG A 10 -32.07 -21.16 60.88
N PRO A 11 -33.00 -21.16 59.90
CA PRO A 11 -32.83 -21.83 58.63
C PRO A 11 -31.80 -21.10 57.75
N ARG A 12 -30.93 -21.90 57.11
CA ARG A 12 -29.94 -21.46 56.12
C ARG A 12 -30.63 -21.15 54.80
N PHE A 13 -31.21 -19.98 54.59
CA PHE A 13 -31.77 -19.62 53.27
C PHE A 13 -31.82 -18.11 53.02
N ILE A 14 -30.69 -17.42 52.90
CA ILE A 14 -30.60 -16.20 52.06
C ILE A 14 -29.17 -16.06 51.53
N ALA A 15 -28.86 -16.76 50.45
CA ALA A 15 -27.72 -16.44 49.60
C ALA A 15 -28.10 -16.85 48.17
N GLY A 16 -29.00 -16.08 47.54
CA GLY A 16 -29.51 -16.47 46.24
C GLY A 16 -30.40 -15.46 45.53
N ILE A 17 -30.25 -14.15 45.75
CA ILE A 17 -31.00 -13.14 44.96
C ILE A 17 -30.12 -11.95 44.50
N ALA A 18 -28.82 -11.89 44.82
CA ALA A 18 -27.96 -10.78 44.37
C ALA A 18 -27.24 -11.03 43.02
N THR A 19 -27.51 -12.15 42.34
CA THR A 19 -26.78 -12.54 41.10
C THR A 19 -27.69 -12.70 39.87
N ILE A 20 -28.92 -12.18 39.90
CA ILE A 20 -29.84 -12.28 38.75
C ILE A 20 -30.11 -10.92 38.07
N LEU A 21 -29.75 -9.78 38.69
CA LEU A 21 -29.94 -8.45 38.07
C LEU A 21 -28.71 -7.90 37.32
N LEU A 22 -27.59 -8.62 37.30
CA LEU A 22 -26.39 -8.25 36.53
C LEU A 22 -26.20 -9.06 35.23
N VAL A 23 -27.11 -9.99 34.93
CA VAL A 23 -27.04 -10.79 33.69
C VAL A 23 -27.97 -10.24 32.60
N ALA A 24 -29.06 -9.56 32.96
CA ALA A 24 -29.99 -8.99 31.97
C ALA A 24 -29.47 -7.74 31.25
N ALA A 25 -28.58 -6.94 31.87
CA ALA A 25 -28.00 -5.76 31.23
C ALA A 25 -26.82 -6.10 30.30
N GLY A 26 -26.12 -7.22 30.54
CA GLY A 26 -25.02 -7.67 29.68
C GLY A 26 -25.49 -8.30 28.36
N ALA A 27 -26.67 -8.93 28.35
CA ALA A 27 -27.20 -9.59 27.15
C ALA A 27 -27.71 -8.61 26.10
N PHE A 28 -28.15 -7.41 26.48
CA PHE A 28 -28.69 -6.42 25.53
C PHE A 28 -27.59 -5.60 24.84
N GLY A 29 -26.45 -5.34 25.50
CA GLY A 29 -25.33 -4.58 24.92
C GLY A 29 -24.52 -5.37 23.89
N ILE A 30 -24.49 -6.70 24.00
CA ILE A 30 -23.70 -7.55 23.10
C ILE A 30 -24.43 -7.75 21.76
N GLY A 31 -25.77 -7.83 21.75
CA GLY A 31 -26.55 -7.99 20.51
C GLY A 31 -26.46 -6.81 19.54
N ILE A 32 -26.30 -5.59 20.06
CA ILE A 32 -26.21 -4.36 19.26
C ILE A 32 -24.86 -4.26 18.53
N ALA A 33 -23.77 -4.76 19.16
CA ALA A 33 -22.45 -4.77 18.55
C ALA A 33 -22.29 -5.82 17.44
N TYR A 34 -23.01 -6.96 17.51
CA TYR A 34 -22.99 -7.98 16.46
C TYR A 34 -23.76 -7.57 15.19
N ALA A 35 -24.80 -6.75 15.31
CA ALA A 35 -25.58 -6.30 14.16
C ALA A 35 -24.83 -5.34 13.21
N GLN A 36 -23.66 -4.83 13.65
CA GLN A 36 -22.85 -3.85 12.91
C GLN A 36 -21.53 -4.41 12.38
N MET A 37 -21.23 -5.70 12.60
CA MET A 37 -20.11 -6.34 11.92
C MET A 37 -20.47 -6.54 10.43
N PRO A 38 -19.56 -6.24 9.49
CA PRO A 38 -19.72 -6.66 8.11
C PRO A 38 -20.04 -8.16 8.09
N ASN A 39 -21.01 -8.59 7.28
CA ASN A 39 -21.41 -9.99 7.15
C ASN A 39 -20.17 -10.90 7.11
N PRO A 40 -20.16 -12.04 7.84
CA PRO A 40 -19.04 -12.98 7.79
C PRO A 40 -18.77 -13.36 6.33
N PRO A 41 -17.49 -13.51 5.92
CA PRO A 41 -17.15 -13.75 4.53
C PRO A 41 -17.93 -14.97 4.02
N GLN A 42 -18.85 -14.73 3.07
CA GLN A 42 -19.63 -15.82 2.46
C GLN A 42 -18.67 -16.89 1.94
N ALA A 43 -18.96 -18.15 2.27
CA ALA A 43 -18.24 -19.31 1.76
C ALA A 43 -18.19 -19.23 0.22
N GLY A 44 -17.04 -18.88 -0.34
CA GLY A 44 -16.88 -18.55 -1.76
C GLY A 44 -15.88 -17.43 -2.08
N GLY A 45 -15.54 -16.59 -1.10
CA GLY A 45 -14.60 -15.47 -1.29
C GLY A 45 -15.25 -14.25 -1.94
N TRP A 46 -14.64 -13.07 -1.78
CA TRP A 46 -15.25 -11.78 -2.11
C TRP A 46 -15.71 -11.63 -3.57
N LEU A 47 -15.00 -12.27 -4.51
CA LEU A 47 -15.34 -12.20 -5.94
C LEU A 47 -16.60 -13.02 -6.28
N LYS A 48 -16.78 -14.20 -5.67
CA LYS A 48 -17.96 -15.06 -5.91
C LYS A 48 -19.22 -14.52 -5.24
N ALA A 49 -19.06 -13.59 -4.28
CA ALA A 49 -20.18 -12.85 -3.71
C ALA A 49 -20.75 -11.80 -4.68
N LEU A 50 -20.06 -11.51 -5.80
CA LEU A 50 -20.54 -10.61 -6.85
C LEU A 50 -21.23 -11.38 -7.98
N PRO A 51 -22.29 -10.80 -8.59
CA PRO A 51 -22.87 -11.32 -9.83
C PRO A 51 -21.79 -11.51 -10.92
N PRO A 52 -21.82 -12.59 -11.73
CA PRO A 52 -20.80 -12.88 -12.74
C PRO A 52 -20.45 -11.70 -13.65
N GLU A 53 -21.46 -10.93 -14.08
CA GLU A 53 -21.32 -9.75 -14.93
C GLU A 53 -20.56 -8.59 -14.27
N ARG A 54 -20.44 -8.58 -12.94
CA ARG A 54 -19.68 -7.57 -12.16
C ARG A 54 -18.28 -8.02 -11.78
N GLN A 55 -17.93 -9.29 -11.97
CA GLN A 55 -16.65 -9.83 -11.51
C GLN A 55 -15.46 -9.23 -12.26
N ILE A 56 -15.55 -9.06 -13.59
CA ILE A 56 -14.49 -8.43 -14.38
C ILE A 56 -14.28 -6.97 -13.99
N GLU A 57 -15.35 -6.20 -13.80
CA GLU A 57 -15.26 -4.83 -13.32
C GLU A 57 -14.60 -4.76 -11.93
N ALA A 58 -14.91 -5.72 -11.06
CA ALA A 58 -14.31 -5.78 -9.74
C ALA A 58 -12.83 -6.17 -9.77
N ILE A 59 -12.42 -7.06 -10.68
CA ILE A 59 -11.02 -7.39 -10.95
C ILE A 59 -10.28 -6.18 -11.51
N ASP A 60 -10.84 -5.48 -12.49
CA ASP A 60 -10.25 -4.25 -13.06
C ASP A 60 -9.99 -3.19 -11.98
N ARG A 61 -10.96 -2.99 -11.07
CA ARG A 61 -10.75 -2.10 -9.91
C ARG A 61 -9.58 -2.50 -9.01
N GLN A 62 -9.32 -3.80 -8.83
CA GLN A 62 -8.19 -4.28 -8.03
C GLN A 62 -6.83 -3.97 -8.68
N PHE A 63 -6.77 -3.90 -10.02
CA PHE A 63 -5.56 -3.47 -10.73
C PHE A 63 -5.26 -1.97 -10.59
N ARG A 64 -6.21 -1.19 -10.07
CA ARG A 64 -6.10 0.26 -9.84
C ARG A 64 -5.71 1.03 -11.11
N GLY A 65 -5.39 2.31 -10.99
CA GLY A 65 -5.02 3.15 -12.12
C GLY A 65 -3.51 3.31 -12.28
N PHE A 66 -3.12 4.47 -12.82
CA PHE A 66 -1.72 4.84 -13.02
C PHE A 66 -0.91 4.95 -11.72
N ASP A 67 -1.59 5.07 -10.58
CA ASP A 67 -0.99 5.08 -9.25
C ASP A 67 -0.18 3.81 -8.94
N MET A 68 -0.64 2.63 -9.37
CA MET A 68 0.15 1.39 -9.20
C MET A 68 1.37 1.34 -10.13
N ALA A 69 1.30 1.94 -11.32
CA ALA A 69 2.48 2.11 -12.16
C ALA A 69 3.48 3.04 -11.46
N MET A 70 3.02 4.13 -10.84
CA MET A 70 3.87 5.06 -10.09
C MET A 70 4.45 4.46 -8.81
N PHE A 71 3.76 3.52 -8.17
CA PHE A 71 4.32 2.75 -7.06
C PHE A 71 5.53 1.92 -7.50
N GLU A 72 5.40 1.18 -8.62
CA GLU A 72 6.53 0.44 -9.18
C GLU A 72 7.65 1.40 -9.62
N VAL A 73 7.33 2.48 -10.33
CA VAL A 73 8.33 3.47 -10.76
C VAL A 73 9.10 4.05 -9.58
N ASN A 74 8.45 4.34 -8.45
CA ASN A 74 9.14 4.82 -7.26
C ASN A 74 10.17 3.81 -6.71
N TYR A 75 9.77 2.54 -6.61
CA TYR A 75 10.67 1.47 -6.20
C TYR A 75 11.84 1.35 -7.17
N ARG A 76 11.57 1.31 -8.49
CA ARG A 76 12.59 1.18 -9.53
C ARG A 76 13.52 2.38 -9.58
N TYR A 77 13.01 3.60 -9.43
CA TYR A 77 13.83 4.81 -9.39
C TYR A 77 14.83 4.76 -8.22
N THR A 78 14.36 4.32 -7.05
CA THR A 78 15.20 4.15 -5.86
C THR A 78 16.31 3.11 -6.09
N GLU A 79 15.94 1.93 -6.58
CA GLU A 79 16.90 0.85 -6.82
C GLU A 79 17.90 1.20 -7.94
N MET A 80 17.44 1.85 -9.02
CA MET A 80 18.31 2.33 -10.11
C MET A 80 19.34 3.32 -9.59
N TYR A 81 18.91 4.27 -8.73
CA TYR A 81 19.80 5.25 -8.14
C TYR A 81 20.90 4.60 -7.31
N PHE A 82 20.54 3.78 -6.31
CA PHE A 82 21.54 3.13 -5.46
C PHE A 82 22.45 2.19 -6.23
N ALA A 83 21.90 1.40 -7.16
CA ALA A 83 22.72 0.53 -8.01
C ALA A 83 23.75 1.32 -8.83
N GLY A 84 23.38 2.48 -9.39
CA GLY A 84 24.31 3.34 -10.11
C GLY A 84 25.35 4.01 -9.20
N ILE A 85 24.95 4.45 -7.99
CA ILE A 85 25.89 5.01 -7.00
C ILE A 85 26.92 3.97 -6.55
N GLU A 86 26.49 2.73 -6.38
CA GLU A 86 27.35 1.66 -5.88
C GLU A 86 28.09 0.92 -7.01
N GLY A 87 27.89 1.30 -8.27
CA GLY A 87 28.59 0.76 -9.44
C GLY A 87 28.06 -0.58 -9.95
N ASN A 88 26.89 -1.03 -9.49
CA ASN A 88 26.19 -2.19 -10.06
C ASN A 88 25.36 -1.77 -11.28
N TRP A 89 26.10 -1.46 -12.35
CA TRP A 89 25.55 -0.89 -13.57
C TRP A 89 24.56 -1.81 -14.29
N ASP A 90 24.72 -3.12 -14.20
CA ASP A 90 23.80 -4.08 -14.82
C ASP A 90 22.44 -4.05 -14.11
N TYR A 91 22.43 -4.00 -12.77
CA TYR A 91 21.19 -3.86 -12.02
C TYR A 91 20.57 -2.46 -12.18
N ALA A 92 21.40 -1.41 -12.24
CA ALA A 92 20.95 -0.06 -12.55
C ALA A 92 20.26 -0.01 -13.93
N LEU A 93 20.85 -0.65 -14.94
CA LEU A 93 20.30 -0.71 -16.29
C LEU A 93 18.98 -1.48 -16.31
N TYR A 94 18.95 -2.68 -15.73
CA TYR A 94 17.75 -3.50 -15.65
C TYR A 94 16.59 -2.74 -15.00
N THR A 95 16.85 -2.12 -13.85
CA THR A 95 15.82 -1.40 -13.10
C THR A 95 15.41 -0.11 -13.80
N GLY A 96 16.37 0.63 -14.35
CA GLY A 96 16.11 1.83 -15.17
C GLY A 96 15.25 1.51 -16.37
N GLU A 97 15.52 0.42 -17.09
CA GLU A 97 14.66 -0.04 -18.19
C GLU A 97 13.23 -0.32 -17.71
N LYS A 98 13.08 -1.02 -16.58
CA LYS A 98 11.76 -1.36 -16.03
C LYS A 98 10.92 -0.15 -15.59
N ILE A 99 11.52 1.02 -15.35
CA ILE A 99 10.75 2.27 -15.18
C ILE A 99 9.89 2.57 -16.40
N ALA A 100 10.44 2.45 -17.61
CA ALA A 100 9.69 2.70 -18.85
C ALA A 100 8.54 1.71 -19.02
N TRP A 101 8.81 0.43 -18.77
CA TRP A 101 7.80 -0.63 -18.86
C TRP A 101 6.63 -0.36 -17.90
N ALA A 102 6.91 0.02 -16.66
CA ALA A 102 5.88 0.34 -15.67
C ALA A 102 5.00 1.53 -16.13
N ILE A 103 5.61 2.60 -16.64
CA ILE A 103 4.91 3.76 -17.19
C ILE A 103 4.04 3.37 -18.40
N GLN A 104 4.62 2.62 -19.35
CA GLN A 104 3.94 2.21 -20.58
C GLN A 104 2.73 1.31 -20.31
N ASN A 105 2.89 0.33 -19.41
CA ASN A 105 1.77 -0.52 -18.94
C ASN A 105 0.72 0.29 -18.19
N GLY A 106 1.13 1.37 -17.50
CA GLY A 106 0.21 2.32 -16.89
C GLY A 106 -0.76 2.98 -17.89
N PHE A 107 -0.36 3.14 -19.15
CA PHE A 107 -1.20 3.78 -20.16
C PHE A 107 -2.40 2.95 -20.59
N GLU A 108 -2.37 1.62 -20.45
CA GLU A 108 -3.55 0.78 -20.70
C GLU A 108 -4.69 1.20 -19.79
N ARG A 109 -4.37 1.50 -18.52
CA ARG A 109 -5.34 1.88 -17.49
C ARG A 109 -5.63 3.39 -17.52
N ARG A 110 -4.69 4.24 -17.94
CA ARG A 110 -4.87 5.71 -18.04
C ARG A 110 -4.20 6.30 -19.28
N PRO A 111 -4.79 6.15 -20.48
CA PRO A 111 -4.14 6.51 -21.74
C PRO A 111 -3.89 8.03 -21.91
N LYS A 112 -4.69 8.87 -21.26
CA LYS A 112 -4.55 10.34 -21.32
C LYS A 112 -3.21 10.86 -20.80
N ARG A 113 -2.50 10.08 -19.98
CA ARG A 113 -1.18 10.44 -19.42
C ARG A 113 -0.03 10.25 -20.40
N ARG A 114 -0.28 9.57 -21.54
CA ARG A 114 0.77 9.22 -22.51
C ARG A 114 1.45 10.45 -23.12
N ALA A 115 0.70 11.48 -23.49
CA ALA A 115 1.26 12.67 -24.14
C ALA A 115 2.29 13.38 -23.25
N ASN A 116 1.91 13.65 -21.99
CA ASN A 116 2.81 14.27 -21.03
C ASN A 116 4.03 13.40 -20.74
N ALA A 117 3.84 12.10 -20.50
CA ALA A 117 4.95 11.18 -20.27
C ALA A 117 5.90 11.09 -21.47
N GLN A 118 5.37 11.12 -22.70
CA GLN A 118 6.20 11.11 -23.91
C GLN A 118 7.07 12.37 -24.01
N GLU A 119 6.45 13.55 -23.91
CA GLU A 119 7.16 14.82 -24.10
C GLU A 119 8.10 15.15 -22.95
N ILE A 120 7.72 14.86 -21.70
CA ILE A 120 8.47 15.29 -20.51
C ILE A 120 9.51 14.25 -20.08
N PHE A 121 9.16 12.96 -20.12
CA PHE A 121 9.99 11.90 -19.57
C PHE A 121 10.75 11.13 -20.65
N PHE A 122 10.04 10.57 -21.64
CA PHE A 122 10.64 9.64 -22.60
C PHE A 122 11.50 10.30 -23.69
N LYS A 123 11.23 11.56 -24.03
CA LYS A 123 11.93 12.25 -25.11
C LYS A 123 13.39 12.55 -24.78
N GLU A 124 13.68 12.94 -23.53
CA GLU A 124 15.00 13.46 -23.16
C GLU A 124 15.57 12.82 -21.89
N ALA A 125 14.93 13.04 -20.74
CA ALA A 125 15.53 12.68 -19.44
C ALA A 125 15.78 11.17 -19.28
N TYR A 126 14.83 10.34 -19.71
CA TYR A 126 14.96 8.88 -19.62
C TYR A 126 16.09 8.31 -20.52
N PRO A 127 16.18 8.64 -21.82
CA PRO A 127 17.32 8.23 -22.64
C PRO A 127 18.67 8.66 -22.08
N GLN A 128 18.75 9.87 -21.49
CA GLN A 128 19.99 10.40 -20.94
C GLN A 128 20.49 9.58 -19.74
N VAL A 129 19.61 9.24 -18.78
CA VAL A 129 20.01 8.42 -17.63
C VAL A 129 20.44 7.01 -18.05
N LEU A 130 19.71 6.38 -18.98
CA LEU A 130 20.11 5.07 -19.49
C LEU A 130 21.43 5.11 -20.27
N SER A 131 21.71 6.20 -21.00
CA SER A 131 22.99 6.39 -21.67
C SER A 131 24.14 6.47 -20.66
N ALA A 132 23.97 7.21 -19.57
CA ALA A 132 24.96 7.33 -18.51
C ALA A 132 25.23 5.99 -17.82
N ILE A 133 24.16 5.23 -17.50
CA ILE A 133 24.26 3.88 -16.94
C ILE A 133 25.05 2.95 -17.87
N ARG A 134 24.69 2.90 -19.17
CA ARG A 134 25.38 2.04 -20.16
C ARG A 134 26.86 2.39 -20.30
N LYS A 135 27.20 3.68 -20.20
CA LYS A 135 28.59 4.17 -20.25
C LYS A 135 29.33 4.01 -18.92
N LYS A 136 28.64 3.61 -17.85
CA LYS A 136 29.18 3.49 -16.48
C LYS A 136 29.83 4.80 -16.00
N ASP A 137 29.28 5.93 -16.45
CA ASP A 137 29.80 7.27 -16.17
C ASP A 137 29.09 7.83 -14.93
N ILE A 138 29.74 7.76 -13.77
CA ILE A 138 29.16 8.19 -12.50
C ILE A 138 28.86 9.70 -12.45
N ALA A 139 29.68 10.53 -13.09
CA ALA A 139 29.48 11.97 -13.10
C ALA A 139 28.23 12.31 -13.93
N ARG A 140 28.15 11.75 -15.15
CA ARG A 140 26.99 11.92 -16.03
C ARG A 140 25.75 11.25 -15.46
N PHE A 141 25.89 10.15 -14.74
CA PHE A 141 24.78 9.47 -14.08
C PHE A 141 24.12 10.38 -13.04
N LYS A 142 24.91 11.01 -12.16
CA LYS A 142 24.37 11.93 -11.15
C LYS A 142 23.64 13.12 -11.78
N GLU A 143 24.21 13.72 -12.82
CA GLU A 143 23.57 14.81 -13.57
C GLU A 143 22.26 14.36 -14.22
N SER A 144 22.26 13.21 -14.90
CA SER A 144 21.08 12.69 -15.59
C SER A 144 19.99 12.21 -14.63
N VAL A 145 20.34 11.73 -13.43
CA VAL A 145 19.36 11.45 -12.36
C VAL A 145 18.69 12.74 -11.89
N ASP A 146 19.42 13.85 -11.80
CA ASP A 146 18.81 15.14 -11.43
C ASP A 146 17.85 15.66 -12.51
N ALA A 147 18.25 15.54 -13.78
CA ALA A 147 17.36 15.83 -14.91
C ALA A 147 16.11 14.92 -14.92
N LEU A 148 16.28 13.63 -14.63
CA LEU A 148 15.17 12.68 -14.50
C LEU A 148 14.23 13.05 -13.35
N ARG A 149 14.75 13.41 -12.18
CA ARG A 149 13.97 13.93 -11.05
C ARG A 149 13.17 15.17 -11.46
N GLY A 150 13.79 16.09 -12.19
CA GLY A 150 13.11 17.25 -12.77
C GLY A 150 11.94 16.86 -13.67
N ALA A 151 12.14 15.91 -14.58
CA ALA A 151 11.10 15.39 -15.46
C ALA A 151 9.95 14.70 -14.69
N CYS A 152 10.25 13.92 -13.65
CA CYS A 152 9.24 13.33 -12.77
C CYS A 152 8.33 14.41 -12.16
N ASN A 153 8.93 15.45 -11.58
CA ASN A 153 8.19 16.55 -10.95
C ASN A 153 7.40 17.40 -11.96
N ALA A 154 7.94 17.63 -13.15
CA ALA A 154 7.24 18.33 -14.23
C ALA A 154 6.01 17.53 -14.71
N CYS A 155 6.16 16.21 -14.88
CA CYS A 155 5.05 15.33 -15.24
C CYS A 155 3.97 15.31 -14.15
N HIS A 156 4.36 15.21 -12.86
CA HIS A 156 3.42 15.26 -11.75
C HIS A 156 2.62 16.58 -11.73
N THR A 157 3.27 17.70 -12.03
CA THR A 157 2.60 19.00 -12.15
C THR A 157 1.62 19.03 -13.32
N ALA A 158 2.04 18.56 -14.51
CA ALA A 158 1.19 18.46 -15.70
C ALA A 158 -0.04 17.55 -15.48
N GLU A 159 0.12 16.52 -14.66
CA GLU A 159 -0.93 15.57 -14.27
C GLU A 159 -1.75 16.02 -13.06
N ARG A 160 -1.61 17.28 -12.63
CA ARG A 160 -2.34 17.90 -11.50
C ARG A 160 -2.16 17.17 -10.15
N VAL A 161 -1.00 16.55 -9.97
CA VAL A 161 -0.59 15.86 -8.73
C VAL A 161 0.76 16.40 -8.22
N GLY A 162 1.03 17.69 -8.44
CA GLY A 162 2.30 18.34 -8.07
C GLY A 162 2.63 18.33 -6.57
N PHE A 163 1.68 17.97 -5.70
CA PHE A 163 1.94 17.71 -4.29
C PHE A 163 2.75 16.41 -4.05
N ILE A 164 2.84 15.53 -5.05
CA ILE A 164 3.74 14.37 -5.04
C ILE A 164 5.11 14.84 -5.55
N HIS A 165 5.97 15.28 -4.64
CA HIS A 165 7.30 15.79 -4.99
C HIS A 165 8.38 14.71 -4.85
N VAL A 166 9.14 14.48 -5.92
CA VAL A 166 10.20 13.48 -6.01
C VAL A 166 11.55 14.13 -5.67
N GLY A 167 12.23 13.57 -4.67
CA GLY A 167 13.60 13.92 -4.30
C GLY A 167 14.62 12.89 -4.80
N ILE A 168 15.91 13.20 -4.63
CA ILE A 168 16.97 12.20 -4.80
C ILE A 168 16.86 11.17 -3.67
N PRO A 169 16.90 9.85 -3.93
CA PRO A 169 16.79 8.85 -2.89
C PRO A 169 17.90 8.98 -1.84
N SER A 170 17.53 8.97 -0.57
CA SER A 170 18.45 9.07 0.57
C SER A 170 18.50 7.80 1.41
N ILE A 171 17.54 6.88 1.23
CA ILE A 171 17.43 5.62 1.97
C ILE A 171 17.23 4.48 0.97
N LYS A 172 18.09 3.46 1.05
CA LYS A 172 17.93 2.22 0.28
C LYS A 172 16.82 1.38 0.91
N GLN A 173 15.81 1.01 0.12
CA GLN A 173 14.65 0.27 0.62
C GLN A 173 14.88 -1.24 0.67
N THR A 174 15.79 -1.76 -0.14
CA THR A 174 16.06 -3.19 -0.25
C THR A 174 17.36 -3.60 0.45
N PRO A 175 17.48 -4.87 0.87
CA PRO A 175 18.74 -5.42 1.37
C PRO A 175 19.68 -5.85 0.25
N LEU A 176 19.45 -5.44 -1.01
CA LEU A 176 20.29 -5.83 -2.13
C LEU A 176 21.69 -5.23 -1.94
N ILE A 177 22.71 -6.05 -2.11
CA ILE A 177 24.12 -5.66 -2.06
C ILE A 177 24.76 -5.94 -3.42
N ASN A 178 25.84 -5.24 -3.71
CA ASN A 178 26.60 -5.51 -4.91
C ASN A 178 27.60 -6.63 -4.61
N ASN A 179 27.69 -7.57 -5.54
CA ASN A 179 28.70 -8.63 -5.54
C ASN A 179 29.96 -8.18 -6.27
#